data_AF-A0AAX3WZ67-F1
#
_entry.id   AF-A0AAX3WZ67-F1
#
_cell.length_a   1.000
_cell.length_b   1.000
_cell.length_c   1.000
_cell.angle_alpha   90.00
_cell.angle_beta   90.00
_cell.angle_gamma   90.00
#
_symmetry.space_group_name_H-M   'P 1'
#
loop_
_entity.id
_entity.type
_entity.pdbx_description
1 polymer ?
#
loop_
_entity_poly.entity_id
_entity_poly.type
_entity_poly.pdbx_seq_one_letter_code
_entity_poly.pdbx_strand_id
1 'polypeptide(L)'
;MQQTNQLLQVSANLFKYLGDIPKGEERDEYIETINSLLDKRGTIIQDLIQEGFHFDEQNRVHRTLLELDNGIKERLAAVMDAVKQDMANLQKTKKSEQQYFNPYSSVRVMDGMYYDKKN
;
A
#
# COMPACT_ATOMS: atom_id res chain seq x y z
N MET A 1 -10.14 22.52 -21.61
CA MET A 1 -8.69 22.85 -21.63
C MET A 1 -8.11 22.97 -20.21
N GLN A 2 -8.67 23.78 -19.32
CA GLN A 2 -8.12 23.99 -17.96
C GLN A 2 -8.14 22.71 -17.11
N GLN A 3 -9.24 21.96 -17.10
CA GLN A 3 -9.37 20.71 -16.34
C GLN A 3 -8.44 19.59 -16.83
N THR A 4 -8.25 19.45 -18.15
CA THR A 4 -7.33 18.46 -18.72
C THR A 4 -5.88 18.74 -18.31
N ASN A 5 -5.49 20.01 -18.23
CA ASN A 5 -4.17 20.41 -17.73
C ASN A 5 -4.03 20.16 -16.22
N GLN A 6 -5.08 20.40 -15.44
CA GLN A 6 -5.10 20.06 -14.01
C GLN A 6 -4.97 18.55 -13.79
N LEU A 7 -5.67 17.74 -14.59
CA LEU A 7 -5.55 16.29 -14.57
C LEU A 7 -4.12 15.83 -14.89
N LEU A 8 -3.49 16.46 -15.89
CA LEU A 8 -2.11 16.19 -16.26
C LEU A 8 -1.15 16.51 -15.11
N GLN A 9 -1.30 17.68 -14.47
CA GLN A 9 -0.47 18.08 -13.34
C GLN A 9 -0.62 17.15 -12.15
N VAL A 10 -1.85 16.82 -11.75
CA VAL A 10 -2.10 15.89 -10.63
C VAL A 10 -1.56 14.50 -10.96
N SER A 11 -1.74 14.01 -12.18
CA SER A 11 -1.22 12.71 -12.61
C SER A 11 0.32 12.69 -12.62
N ALA A 12 0.98 13.76 -13.09
CA ALA A 12 2.43 13.86 -13.06
C ALA A 12 2.98 13.93 -11.62
N ASN A 13 2.31 14.68 -10.74
CA ASN A 13 2.68 14.76 -9.32
C ASN A 13 2.53 13.41 -8.63
N LEU A 14 1.40 12.72 -8.84
CA LEU A 14 1.16 11.38 -8.31
C LEU A 14 2.21 10.40 -8.83
N PHE A 15 2.46 10.38 -10.14
CA PHE A 15 3.47 9.53 -10.73
C PHE A 15 4.84 9.76 -10.09
N LYS A 16 5.28 11.02 -9.97
CA LYS A 16 6.55 11.38 -9.32
C LYS A 16 6.59 10.91 -7.86
N TYR A 17 5.53 11.18 -7.10
CA TYR A 17 5.44 10.81 -5.68
C TYR A 17 5.52 9.30 -5.48
N LEU A 18 4.89 8.52 -6.37
CA LEU A 18 4.96 7.06 -6.36
C LEU A 18 6.35 6.48 -6.72
N GLY A 19 7.32 7.32 -7.10
CA GLY A 19 8.65 6.88 -7.54
C GLY A 19 9.60 6.51 -6.42
N ASP A 20 9.38 7.03 -5.22
CA ASP A 20 10.19 6.72 -4.04
C ASP A 20 9.29 6.16 -2.95
N ILE A 21 9.52 4.90 -2.58
CA ILE A 21 8.68 4.17 -1.63
C ILE A 21 9.42 4.17 -0.28
N PRO A 22 8.99 5.00 0.69
CA PRO A 22 9.66 5.10 1.98
C PRO A 22 9.47 3.82 2.80
N LYS A 23 10.32 3.58 3.79
CA LYS A 23 10.25 2.40 4.67
C LYS A 23 9.92 2.82 6.09
N GLY A 24 9.31 1.90 6.85
CA GLY A 24 9.05 2.13 8.28
C GLY A 24 7.92 3.13 8.51
N GLU A 25 8.11 4.03 9.47
CA GLU A 25 7.05 4.93 9.99
C GLU A 25 6.54 5.95 8.96
N GLU A 26 7.38 6.35 8.01
CA GLU A 26 6.99 7.27 6.91
C GLU A 26 6.01 6.62 5.91
N ARG A 27 5.77 5.30 6.01
CA ARG A 27 4.87 4.58 5.11
C ARG A 27 3.42 5.03 5.23
N ASP A 28 2.97 5.39 6.44
CA ASP A 28 1.58 5.76 6.68
C ASP A 28 1.27 7.13 6.04
N GLU A 29 2.11 8.14 6.32
CA GLU A 29 1.99 9.48 5.70
C GLU A 29 2.10 9.40 4.17
N TYR A 30 2.94 8.51 3.67
CA TYR A 30 3.07 8.23 2.24
C TYR A 30 1.77 7.73 1.61
N ILE A 31 1.11 6.77 2.25
CA ILE A 31 -0.18 6.23 1.79
C ILE A 31 -1.27 7.29 1.87
N GLU A 32 -1.31 8.10 2.93
CA GLU A 32 -2.27 9.20 3.06
C GLU A 32 -2.13 10.22 1.93
N THR A 33 -0.89 10.58 1.59
CA THR A 33 -0.62 11.50 0.47
C THR A 33 -1.03 10.91 -0.88
N ILE A 34 -0.77 9.61 -1.10
CA ILE A 34 -1.24 8.90 -2.30
C ILE A 34 -2.76 8.98 -2.41
N ASN A 35 -3.48 8.67 -1.32
CA ASN A 35 -4.95 8.72 -1.31
C ASN A 35 -5.46 10.13 -1.62
N SER A 36 -4.89 11.17 -1.00
CA SER A 36 -5.27 12.56 -1.29
C SER A 36 -5.06 12.94 -2.77
N LEU A 37 -3.98 12.48 -3.38
CA LEU A 37 -3.71 12.73 -4.81
C LEU A 37 -4.65 11.92 -5.72
N LEU A 38 -4.97 10.68 -5.36
CA LEU A 38 -5.93 9.84 -6.08
C LEU A 38 -7.35 10.43 -6.02
N ASP A 39 -7.78 10.91 -4.85
CA ASP A 39 -9.08 11.56 -4.68
C ASP A 39 -9.19 12.82 -5.54
N LYS A 40 -8.19 13.70 -5.46
CA LYS A 40 -8.13 14.91 -6.32
C LYS A 40 -8.19 14.56 -7.79
N ARG A 41 -7.45 13.52 -8.20
CA ARG A 41 -7.47 13.02 -9.58
C ARG A 41 -8.85 12.51 -9.97
N GLY A 42 -9.49 11.74 -9.10
CA GLY A 42 -10.83 11.19 -9.29
C GLY A 42 -11.89 12.27 -9.50
N THR A 43 -11.89 13.31 -8.66
CA THR A 43 -12.82 14.44 -8.80
C THR A 43 -12.66 15.13 -10.16
N ILE A 44 -11.42 15.42 -10.59
CA ILE A 44 -11.18 16.08 -11.88
C ILE A 44 -11.64 15.19 -13.05
N ILE A 45 -11.42 13.88 -12.97
CA ILE A 45 -11.90 12.94 -14.00
C ILE A 45 -13.43 12.94 -14.05
N GLN A 46 -14.09 12.94 -12.90
CA GLN A 46 -15.55 12.96 -12.81
C GLN A 46 -16.12 14.24 -13.43
N ASP A 47 -15.51 15.39 -13.17
CA ASP A 47 -15.92 16.67 -13.75
C ASP A 47 -15.72 16.67 -15.28
N LEU A 48 -14.58 16.16 -15.76
CA LEU A 48 -14.32 16.03 -17.20
C LEU A 48 -15.34 15.14 -17.91
N ILE A 49 -15.75 14.02 -17.28
CA ILE A 49 -16.78 13.14 -17.83
C ILE A 49 -18.12 13.89 -17.94
N GLN A 50 -18.48 14.71 -16.94
CA GLN A 50 -19.71 15.51 -16.98
C GLN A 50 -19.67 16.59 -18.07
N GLU A 51 -18.50 17.16 -18.35
CA GLU A 51 -18.29 18.12 -19.43
C GLU A 51 -18.29 17.48 -20.84
N GLY A 52 -18.47 16.16 -20.94
CA GLY A 52 -18.49 15.44 -22.22
C GLY A 52 -17.09 15.26 -22.80
N PHE A 53 -16.08 15.07 -21.96
CA PHE A 53 -14.72 14.80 -22.41
C PHE A 53 -14.66 13.57 -23.30
N HIS A 54 -14.05 13.73 -24.48
CA HIS A 54 -13.74 12.64 -25.38
C HIS A 54 -12.23 12.53 -25.57
N PHE A 55 -11.74 11.31 -25.41
CA PHE A 55 -10.35 10.99 -25.68
C PHE A 55 -10.06 11.15 -27.17
N ASP A 56 -8.86 11.63 -27.48
CA ASP A 56 -8.40 11.90 -28.83
C ASP A 56 -6.94 11.46 -28.92
N GLU A 57 -6.68 10.42 -29.70
CA GLU A 57 -5.35 9.87 -29.91
C GLU A 57 -4.41 10.83 -30.62
N GLN A 58 -4.91 11.79 -31.41
CA GLN A 58 -4.07 12.78 -32.08
C GLN A 58 -3.58 13.85 -31.11
N ASN A 59 -4.32 14.07 -30.02
CA ASN A 59 -3.97 15.03 -28.99
C ASN A 59 -2.81 14.51 -28.12
N ARG A 60 -1.69 15.24 -28.15
CA ARG A 60 -0.48 14.91 -27.38
C ARG A 60 -0.75 14.83 -25.88
N VAL A 61 -1.58 15.71 -25.32
CA VAL A 61 -1.89 15.73 -23.88
C VAL A 61 -2.63 14.46 -23.47
N HIS A 62 -3.57 13.99 -24.30
CA HIS A 62 -4.33 12.79 -24.04
C HIS A 62 -3.43 11.54 -24.05
N ARG A 63 -2.51 11.44 -25.01
CA ARG A 63 -1.51 10.36 -25.02
C ARG A 63 -0.61 10.37 -23.78
N THR A 64 -0.11 11.54 -23.39
CA THR A 64 0.70 11.67 -22.16
C THR A 64 -0.10 11.30 -20.91
N LEU A 65 -1.39 11.65 -20.84
CA LEU A 65 -2.27 11.22 -19.75
C LEU A 65 -2.40 9.69 -19.69
N LEU A 66 -2.52 9.03 -20.84
CA LEU A 66 -2.59 7.58 -20.93
C LEU A 66 -1.27 6.91 -20.48
N GLU A 67 -0.13 7.44 -20.92
CA GLU A 67 1.19 6.97 -20.49
C GLU A 67 1.38 7.12 -18.97
N LEU A 68 0.99 8.27 -18.41
CA LEU A 68 1.04 8.50 -16.97
C LEU A 68 0.11 7.56 -16.20
N ASP A 69 -1.11 7.31 -16.68
CA ASP A 69 -2.05 6.39 -16.04
C ASP A 69 -1.49 4.97 -15.96
N ASN A 70 -0.88 4.48 -17.04
CA ASN A 70 -0.22 3.18 -17.06
C ASN A 70 0.95 3.13 -16.05
N GLY A 71 1.81 4.14 -16.07
CA GLY A 71 2.92 4.22 -15.12
C GLY A 71 2.48 4.35 -13.66
N ILE A 72 1.39 5.07 -13.38
CA ILE A 72 0.78 5.16 -12.04
C ILE A 72 0.30 3.78 -11.58
N LYS A 73 -0.39 3.03 -12.43
CA LYS A 73 -0.86 1.66 -12.11
C LYS A 73 0.29 0.73 -11.75
N GLU A 74 1.37 0.75 -12.52
CA GLU A 74 2.56 -0.05 -12.25
C GLU A 74 3.18 0.30 -10.88
N ARG A 75 3.35 1.60 -10.59
CA ARG A 75 3.93 2.02 -9.30
C ARG A 75 3.01 1.75 -8.12
N LEU A 76 1.69 1.91 -8.29
CA LEU A 76 0.72 1.53 -7.25
C LEU A 76 0.77 0.04 -6.94
N ALA A 77 0.98 -0.82 -7.95
CA ALA A 77 1.18 -2.24 -7.71
C ALA A 77 2.44 -2.50 -6.86
N ALA A 78 3.55 -1.82 -7.15
CA ALA A 78 4.77 -1.91 -6.35
C ALA A 78 4.57 -1.41 -4.91
N VAL A 79 3.85 -0.30 -4.72
CA VAL A 79 3.48 0.20 -3.37
C VAL A 79 2.64 -0.84 -2.63
N MET A 80 1.63 -1.40 -3.28
CA MET A 80 0.76 -2.44 -2.70
C MET A 80 1.57 -3.66 -2.27
N ASP A 81 2.52 -4.12 -3.08
CA ASP A 81 3.36 -5.26 -2.74
C ASP A 81 4.29 -4.96 -1.56
N ALA A 82 4.85 -3.76 -1.48
CA ALA A 82 5.64 -3.33 -0.32
C ALA A 82 4.79 -3.29 0.96
N VAL A 83 3.56 -2.79 0.90
CA VAL A 83 2.62 -2.81 2.05
C VAL A 83 2.30 -4.24 2.49
N LYS A 84 2.06 -5.16 1.55
CA LYS A 84 1.85 -6.59 1.89
C LYS A 84 3.06 -7.20 2.59
N GLN A 85 4.27 -6.86 2.15
CA GLN A 85 5.50 -7.32 2.79
C GLN A 85 5.62 -6.79 4.22
N ASP A 86 5.30 -5.51 4.45
CA ASP A 86 5.30 -4.90 5.78
C ASP A 86 4.31 -5.63 6.71
N MET A 87 3.09 -5.93 6.24
CA MET A 87 2.11 -6.72 6.99
C MET A 87 2.60 -8.14 7.31
N ALA A 88 3.23 -8.82 6.35
CA ALA A 88 3.77 -10.16 6.55
C ALA A 88 4.92 -10.17 7.57
N ASN A 89 5.78 -9.14 7.55
CA ASN A 89 6.87 -8.98 8.51
C ASN A 89 6.33 -8.74 9.93
N LEU A 90 5.33 -7.86 10.09
CA LEU A 90 4.66 -7.64 11.38
C LEU A 90 4.06 -8.92 11.96
N GLN A 91 3.44 -9.76 11.13
CA GLN A 91 2.90 -11.05 11.58
C GLN A 91 4.00 -12.02 12.02
N LYS A 92 5.14 -12.06 11.32
CA LYS A 92 6.29 -12.89 11.70
C LYS A 92 6.89 -12.45 13.02
N THR A 93 7.12 -11.15 13.22
CA THR A 93 7.65 -10.60 14.46
C THR A 93 6.77 -10.95 15.65
N LYS A 94 5.44 -10.80 15.54
CA LYS A 94 4.49 -11.21 16.59
C LYS A 94 4.58 -12.70 16.93
N LYS A 95 4.73 -13.57 15.93
CA LYS A 95 4.89 -15.02 16.15
C LYS A 95 6.22 -15.35 16.84
N SER A 96 7.32 -14.72 16.42
CA SER A 96 8.61 -14.93 17.08
C SER A 96 8.60 -14.43 18.53
N GLU A 97 8.03 -13.25 18.81
CA GLU A 97 7.93 -12.72 20.18
C GLU A 97 7.13 -13.65 21.10
N GLN A 98 6.01 -14.20 20.64
CA GLN A 98 5.24 -15.19 21.39
C GLN A 98 6.01 -16.49 21.65
N GLN A 99 6.83 -16.94 20.68
CA GLN A 99 7.65 -18.14 20.82
C GLN A 99 8.83 -17.92 21.79
N TYR A 100 9.44 -16.73 21.79
CA TYR A 100 10.51 -16.36 22.73
C TYR A 100 10.00 -16.13 24.17
N PHE A 101 8.77 -15.63 24.34
CA PHE A 101 8.19 -15.41 25.67
C PHE A 101 7.68 -16.70 26.33
N ASN A 102 7.59 -17.82 25.59
CA ASN A 102 7.10 -19.09 26.13
C ASN A 102 8.08 -20.28 26.01
N PRO A 103 9.33 -20.20 26.53
CA PRO A 103 10.30 -21.30 26.48
C PRO A 103 9.89 -22.54 27.28
N TYR A 104 8.85 -22.43 28.13
CA TYR A 104 8.45 -23.48 29.09
C TYR A 104 7.02 -24.00 28.89
N SER A 105 6.32 -23.63 27.80
CA SER A 105 4.98 -24.20 27.52
C SER A 105 5.02 -25.71 27.31
N SER A 106 6.13 -26.24 26.79
CA SER A 106 6.34 -27.68 26.62
C SER A 106 6.73 -28.43 27.90
N VAL A 107 6.97 -27.73 29.03
CA VAL A 107 7.41 -28.35 30.29
C VAL A 107 6.25 -28.63 31.26
N ARG A 108 5.01 -28.23 30.94
CA ARG A 108 3.83 -28.47 31.80
C ARG A 108 2.97 -29.67 31.40
N VAL A 109 3.58 -30.84 31.20
CA VAL A 109 2.89 -32.14 31.41
C VAL A 109 3.92 -33.26 31.59
N MET A 110 4.61 -33.24 32.72
CA MET A 110 5.15 -34.47 33.31
C MET A 110 4.31 -34.71 34.55
N ASP A 111 3.40 -35.67 34.41
CA ASP A 111 2.50 -36.18 35.42
C ASP A 111 3.25 -36.40 36.74
N GLY A 112 2.96 -35.57 37.74
CA GLY A 112 3.56 -35.60 39.06
C GLY A 112 3.05 -36.80 39.84
N MET A 113 3.43 -38.01 39.44
CA MET A 113 3.07 -39.24 40.12
C MET A 113 4.05 -39.46 41.28
N TYR A 114 3.71 -38.92 42.46
CA TYR A 114 4.36 -39.27 43.72
C TYR A 114 4.13 -40.75 44.02
N TYR A 115 5.18 -41.56 43.95
CA TYR A 115 5.17 -42.92 44.48
C TYR A 115 5.42 -42.88 45.99
N ASP A 116 4.35 -42.90 46.79
CA ASP A 116 4.42 -43.42 48.15
C ASP A 116 4.12 -44.92 48.08
N LYS A 117 5.16 -45.74 48.17
CA LYS A 117 5.02 -47.16 48.51
C LYS A 117 5.82 -47.45 49.76
N LYS A 118 5.12 -47.27 50.87
CA LYS A 118 5.29 -47.93 52.15
C LYS A 118 5.54 -49.44 51.98
N ASN A 119 6.72 -49.90 52.39
CA ASN A 119 7.01 -51.10 53.21
C ASN A 119 8.52 -51.26 53.36
#